data_AF-A0AAN1KNC8-F1
#
_entry.id   AF-A0AAN1KNC8-F1
#
_cell.length_a   1.000
_cell.length_b   1.000
_cell.length_c   1.000
_cell.angle_alpha   90.00
_cell.angle_beta   90.00
_cell.angle_gamma   90.00
#
_symmetry.space_group_name_H-M   'P 1'
#
loop_
_entity.id
_entity.type
_entity.pdbx_description
1 polymer ?
#
loop_
_entity_poly.entity_id
_entity_poly.type
_entity_poly.pdbx_seq_one_letter_code
_entity_poly.pdbx_strand_id
1 'polypeptide(L)'
;MFASKKQLLNTQQQLQQQKQQTDTFACQIEQLQQELALREQTIERLEQQLSSQKTRSRRFLNSVTTQLISTTANIEQANNQLIAQSDQLQANLGVFESTQQQLHAMYQSLDEVSQSAATSKETVAALQVLTSDITQFISIIHQISEQTNLLALNAAIEAARAGEHGRGFAVVADEVRSLAGRANEAASEISGLVERIEGSTNRAGDNIELVSSQVAEASRGAAEIVQDTQSILSLSSETVDVIYKSTVDIYASSAVAQYTNMWTTAHSKLIGAEYEHSLLELKEHETIFGQIVAHHEETRQLASVGGPLEYFSDKARYYHDCLHRVANNATDAELVAQLDDGYQDLVHYISLAQDKVKSDYQHG
;
A
#
# COMPACT_ATOMS: atom_id res chain seq x y z
N MET A 1 86.64 -64.18 64.50
CA MET A 1 87.00 -62.79 64.10
C MET A 1 86.79 -62.49 62.61
N PHE A 2 87.23 -63.33 61.66
CA PHE A 2 87.13 -63.01 60.21
C PHE A 2 85.71 -62.92 59.64
N ALA A 3 84.76 -63.77 60.06
CA ALA A 3 83.36 -63.72 59.59
C ALA A 3 82.64 -62.41 60.00
N SER A 4 82.91 -61.93 61.21
CA SER A 4 82.33 -60.69 61.76
C SER A 4 82.85 -59.44 61.05
N LYS A 5 84.12 -59.41 60.62
CA LYS A 5 84.70 -58.30 59.84
C LYS A 5 84.11 -58.22 58.41
N LYS A 6 83.85 -59.36 57.78
CA LYS A 6 83.20 -59.42 56.46
C LYS A 6 81.72 -59.00 56.53
N GLN A 7 81.00 -59.41 57.58
CA GLN A 7 79.65 -58.92 57.84
C GLN A 7 79.63 -57.40 58.08
N LEU A 8 80.53 -56.88 58.92
CA LEU A 8 80.64 -55.44 59.17
C LEU A 8 80.89 -54.63 57.88
N LEU A 9 81.79 -55.11 57.01
CA LEU A 9 82.08 -54.46 55.73
C LEU A 9 80.86 -54.48 54.79
N ASN A 10 80.12 -55.59 54.76
CA ASN A 10 78.91 -55.73 53.95
C ASN A 10 77.79 -54.81 54.46
N THR A 11 77.64 -54.71 55.79
CA THR A 11 76.70 -53.77 56.42
C THR A 11 77.10 -52.31 56.18
N GLN A 12 78.41 -51.98 56.18
CA GLN A 12 78.89 -50.64 55.81
C GLN A 12 78.60 -50.29 54.36
N GLN A 13 78.80 -51.23 53.42
CA GLN A 13 78.43 -51.03 52.01
C GLN A 13 76.92 -50.84 51.83
N GLN A 14 76.09 -51.67 52.47
CA GLN A 14 74.63 -51.51 52.44
C GLN A 14 74.18 -50.17 53.03
N LEU A 15 74.79 -49.72 54.14
CA LEU A 15 74.50 -48.43 54.75
C LEU A 15 74.89 -47.27 53.83
N GLN A 16 76.04 -47.38 53.15
CA GLN A 16 76.49 -46.37 52.19
C GLN A 16 75.58 -46.32 50.95
N GLN A 17 75.10 -47.47 50.48
CA GLN A 17 74.15 -47.58 49.38
C GLN A 17 72.76 -47.02 49.75
N GLN A 18 72.27 -47.33 50.96
CA GLN A 18 71.04 -46.72 51.49
C GLN A 18 71.18 -45.20 51.63
N LYS A 19 72.33 -44.70 52.09
CA LYS A 19 72.58 -43.26 52.20
C LYS A 19 72.53 -42.58 50.83
N GLN A 20 73.18 -43.15 49.82
CA GLN A 20 73.09 -42.65 48.45
C GLN A 20 71.66 -42.68 47.89
N GLN A 21 70.88 -43.72 48.19
CA GLN A 21 69.47 -43.79 47.82
C GLN A 21 68.64 -42.71 48.53
N THR A 22 68.85 -42.50 49.83
CA THR A 22 68.19 -41.43 50.59
C THR A 22 68.53 -40.05 50.04
N ASP A 23 69.80 -39.78 49.72
CA ASP A 23 70.23 -38.52 49.12
C ASP A 23 69.59 -38.32 47.72
N THR A 24 69.46 -39.41 46.94
CA THR A 24 68.77 -39.39 45.64
C THR A 24 67.28 -39.11 45.79
N PHE A 25 66.60 -39.77 46.75
CA PHE A 25 65.19 -39.52 47.04
C PHE A 25 64.94 -38.11 47.57
N ALA A 26 65.84 -37.58 48.42
CA ALA A 26 65.75 -36.19 48.89
C ALA A 26 65.81 -35.19 47.72
N CYS A 27 66.74 -35.40 46.78
CA CYS A 27 66.84 -34.59 45.56
C CYS A 27 65.57 -34.70 44.69
N GLN A 28 65.01 -35.91 44.53
CA GLN A 28 63.75 -36.10 43.79
C GLN A 28 62.55 -35.42 44.46
N ILE A 29 62.47 -35.45 45.80
CA ILE A 29 61.41 -34.76 46.56
C ILE A 29 61.51 -33.23 46.37
N GLU A 30 62.72 -32.67 46.46
CA GLU A 30 62.92 -31.24 46.21
C GLU A 30 62.52 -30.83 44.79
N GLN A 31 62.86 -31.65 43.78
CA GLN A 31 62.44 -31.42 42.39
C GLN A 31 60.90 -31.47 42.25
N LEU A 32 60.24 -32.46 42.82
CA LEU A 32 58.77 -32.58 42.79
C LEU A 32 58.08 -31.41 43.53
N GLN A 33 58.64 -30.94 44.64
CA GLN A 33 58.13 -29.77 45.36
C GLN A 33 58.23 -28.48 44.53
N GLN A 34 59.34 -28.28 43.82
CA GLN A 34 59.47 -27.16 42.88
C GLN A 34 58.48 -27.25 41.72
N GLU A 35 58.26 -28.45 41.18
CA GLU A 35 57.28 -28.67 40.11
C GLU A 35 55.84 -28.41 40.58
N LEU A 36 55.48 -28.86 41.79
CA LEU A 36 54.18 -28.57 42.41
C LEU A 36 53.95 -27.07 42.60
N ALA A 37 54.93 -26.35 43.16
CA ALA A 37 54.82 -24.90 43.35
C ALA A 37 54.64 -24.15 42.01
N LEU A 38 55.33 -24.60 40.95
CA LEU A 38 55.16 -24.03 39.61
C LEU A 38 53.76 -24.33 39.03
N ARG A 39 53.24 -25.54 39.23
CA ARG A 39 51.89 -25.93 38.80
C ARG A 39 50.81 -25.13 39.55
N GLU A 40 50.95 -24.93 40.86
CA GLU A 40 50.05 -24.10 41.67
C GLU A 40 49.99 -22.66 41.15
N GLN A 41 51.14 -22.02 40.91
CA GLN A 41 51.20 -20.69 40.30
C GLN A 41 50.55 -20.65 38.91
N THR A 42 50.70 -21.72 38.13
CA THR A 42 50.07 -21.84 36.80
C THR A 42 48.55 -21.93 36.92
N ILE A 43 48.03 -22.70 37.88
CA ILE A 43 46.59 -22.81 38.17
C ILE A 43 46.03 -21.45 38.58
N GLU A 44 46.66 -20.74 39.52
CA GLU A 44 46.20 -19.41 39.95
C GLU A 44 46.13 -18.42 38.77
N ARG A 45 47.15 -18.44 37.90
CA ARG A 45 47.17 -17.61 36.68
C ARG A 45 46.04 -17.98 35.73
N LEU A 46 45.78 -19.26 35.51
CA LEU A 46 44.69 -19.73 34.65
C LEU A 46 43.32 -19.35 35.22
N GLU A 47 43.13 -19.45 36.54
CA GLU A 47 41.89 -19.03 37.21
C GLU A 47 41.63 -17.52 37.06
N GLN A 48 42.67 -16.69 37.23
CA GLN A 48 42.56 -15.24 37.00
C GLN A 48 42.23 -14.93 35.53
N GLN A 49 42.88 -15.60 34.58
CA GLN A 49 42.59 -15.45 33.15
C GLN A 49 41.14 -15.85 32.83
N LEU A 50 40.68 -17.00 33.33
CA LEU A 50 39.32 -17.50 33.14
C LEU A 50 38.28 -16.52 33.73
N SER A 51 38.51 -16.01 34.93
CA SER A 51 37.64 -15.01 35.57
C SER A 51 37.52 -13.74 34.72
N SER A 52 38.66 -13.21 34.25
CA SER A 52 38.69 -12.02 33.39
C SER A 52 37.94 -12.24 32.06
N GLN A 53 38.09 -13.45 31.47
CA GLN A 53 37.39 -13.83 30.24
C GLN A 53 35.88 -13.97 30.46
N LYS A 54 35.44 -14.54 31.59
CA LYS A 54 34.02 -14.61 31.96
C LYS A 54 33.42 -13.21 32.14
N THR A 55 34.11 -12.30 32.83
CA THR A 55 33.63 -10.91 32.98
C THR A 55 33.52 -10.18 31.64
N ARG A 56 34.49 -10.40 30.72
CA ARG A 56 34.44 -9.81 29.37
C ARG A 56 33.28 -10.38 28.56
N SER A 57 33.07 -11.69 28.63
CA SER A 57 31.94 -12.36 27.95
C SER A 57 30.59 -11.90 28.49
N ARG A 58 30.44 -11.76 29.81
CA ARG A 58 29.20 -11.24 30.43
C ARG A 58 28.88 -9.82 29.96
N ARG A 59 29.88 -8.94 29.88
CA ARG A 59 29.69 -7.56 29.35
C ARG A 59 29.29 -7.56 27.88
N PHE A 60 29.91 -8.43 27.07
CA PHE A 60 29.54 -8.58 25.66
C PHE A 60 28.09 -9.06 25.51
N LEU A 61 27.70 -10.13 26.22
CA LEU A 61 26.34 -10.66 26.16
C LEU A 61 25.30 -9.61 26.57
N ASN A 62 25.52 -8.88 27.68
CA ASN A 62 24.62 -7.81 28.10
C ASN A 62 24.47 -6.72 27.03
N SER A 63 25.56 -6.35 26.35
CA SER A 63 25.51 -5.38 25.25
C SER A 63 24.67 -5.90 24.07
N VAL A 64 24.81 -7.17 23.72
CA VAL A 64 24.00 -7.82 22.69
C VAL A 64 22.53 -7.83 23.11
N THR A 65 22.22 -8.15 24.37
CA THR A 65 20.85 -8.12 24.91
C THR A 65 20.19 -6.75 24.77
N THR A 66 20.89 -5.68 25.15
CA THR A 66 20.36 -4.31 25.03
C THR A 66 20.10 -3.94 23.56
N GLN A 67 21.00 -4.33 22.65
CA GLN A 67 20.81 -4.11 21.22
C GLN A 67 19.65 -4.94 20.66
N LEU A 68 19.41 -6.14 21.19
CA LEU A 68 18.28 -6.98 20.80
C LEU A 68 16.95 -6.36 21.20
N ILE A 69 16.83 -5.85 22.42
CA ILE A 69 15.59 -5.20 22.89
C ILE A 69 15.21 -4.03 21.96
N SER A 70 16.18 -3.18 21.59
CA SER A 70 15.91 -2.07 20.66
C SER A 70 15.59 -2.55 19.25
N THR A 71 16.26 -3.59 18.77
CA THR A 71 16.02 -4.16 17.43
C THR A 71 14.62 -4.79 17.34
N THR A 72 14.19 -5.54 18.36
CA THR A 72 12.84 -6.12 18.41
C THR A 72 11.76 -5.04 18.44
N ALA A 73 11.93 -3.99 19.25
CA ALA A 73 11.00 -2.87 19.29
C ALA A 73 10.88 -2.17 17.92
N ASN A 74 11.99 -2.00 17.20
CA ASN A 74 11.97 -1.44 15.84
C ASN A 74 11.24 -2.34 14.85
N ILE A 75 11.41 -3.66 14.96
CA ILE A 75 10.71 -4.65 14.11
C ILE A 75 9.20 -4.61 14.36
N GLU A 76 8.76 -4.56 15.62
CA GLU A 76 7.34 -4.42 15.97
C GLU A 76 6.75 -3.12 15.45
N GLN A 77 7.46 -2.00 15.60
CA GLN A 77 7.03 -0.72 15.07
C GLN A 77 6.91 -0.76 13.54
N ALA A 78 7.92 -1.29 12.83
CA ALA A 78 7.90 -1.44 11.39
C ALA A 78 6.73 -2.33 10.94
N ASN A 79 6.44 -3.39 11.68
CA ASN A 79 5.32 -4.29 11.38
C ASN A 79 3.96 -3.57 11.50
N ASN A 80 3.74 -2.85 12.60
CA ASN A 80 2.50 -2.11 12.80
C ASN A 80 2.30 -1.02 11.73
N GLN A 81 3.38 -0.37 11.30
CA GLN A 81 3.33 0.58 10.19
C GLN A 81 2.97 -0.09 8.87
N LEU A 82 3.51 -1.28 8.62
CA LEU A 82 3.24 -2.05 7.41
C LEU A 82 1.77 -2.49 7.31
N ILE A 83 1.20 -2.97 8.42
CA ILE A 83 -0.23 -3.32 8.53
C ILE A 83 -1.09 -2.08 8.25
N ALA A 84 -0.76 -0.93 8.84
CA ALA A 84 -1.53 0.29 8.61
C ALA A 84 -1.44 0.79 7.15
N GLN A 85 -0.26 0.70 6.51
CA GLN A 85 -0.08 1.05 5.09
C GLN A 85 -0.90 0.13 4.18
N SER A 86 -0.96 -1.14 4.54
CA SER A 86 -1.79 -2.14 3.89
C SER A 86 -3.29 -1.82 3.97
N ASP A 87 -3.81 -1.59 5.18
CA ASP A 87 -5.23 -1.29 5.38
C ASP A 87 -5.63 -0.04 4.58
N GLN A 88 -4.73 0.95 4.55
CA GLN A 88 -4.91 2.16 3.77
C GLN A 88 -4.90 1.88 2.25
N LEU A 89 -4.01 1.01 1.78
CA LEU A 89 -3.97 0.60 0.38
C LEU A 89 -5.27 -0.09 -0.04
N GLN A 90 -5.78 -1.03 0.77
CA GLN A 90 -7.04 -1.71 0.49
C GLN A 90 -8.23 -0.74 0.46
N ALA A 91 -8.26 0.22 1.40
CA ALA A 91 -9.27 1.28 1.40
C ALA A 91 -9.17 2.14 0.13
N ASN A 92 -7.96 2.51 -0.29
CA ASN A 92 -7.75 3.29 -1.52
C ASN A 92 -8.22 2.52 -2.76
N LEU A 93 -7.91 1.22 -2.86
CA LEU A 93 -8.37 0.37 -3.97
C LEU A 93 -9.90 0.32 -4.06
N GLY A 94 -10.58 0.19 -2.92
CA GLY A 94 -12.05 0.24 -2.87
C GLY A 94 -12.63 1.59 -3.30
N VAL A 95 -11.96 2.69 -2.93
CA VAL A 95 -12.33 4.04 -3.40
C VAL A 95 -12.15 4.15 -4.92
N PHE A 96 -11.04 3.64 -5.49
CA PHE A 96 -10.81 3.69 -6.94
C PHE A 96 -11.85 2.91 -7.73
N GLU A 97 -12.25 1.73 -7.25
CA GLU A 97 -13.30 0.95 -7.91
C GLU A 97 -14.63 1.74 -7.94
N SER A 98 -15.00 2.35 -6.82
CA SER A 98 -16.18 3.22 -6.72
C SER A 98 -16.06 4.45 -7.64
N THR A 99 -14.90 5.10 -7.68
CA THR A 99 -14.64 6.25 -8.57
C THR A 99 -14.77 5.86 -10.04
N GLN A 100 -14.24 4.71 -10.45
CA GLN A 100 -14.38 4.22 -11.83
C GLN A 100 -15.85 3.98 -12.21
N GLN A 101 -16.64 3.39 -11.31
CA GLN A 101 -18.08 3.21 -11.53
C GLN A 101 -18.82 4.55 -11.66
N GLN A 102 -18.49 5.52 -10.81
CA GLN A 102 -19.06 6.87 -10.86
C GLN A 102 -18.70 7.62 -12.16
N LEU A 103 -17.44 7.51 -12.61
CA LEU A 103 -17.01 8.10 -13.88
C LEU A 103 -17.75 7.48 -15.07
N HIS A 104 -17.92 6.15 -15.06
CA HIS A 104 -18.69 5.47 -16.12
C HIS A 104 -20.15 5.96 -16.17
N ALA A 105 -20.81 6.07 -15.02
CA ALA A 105 -22.16 6.61 -14.94
C ALA A 105 -22.23 8.07 -15.40
N MET A 106 -21.23 8.88 -15.04
CA MET A 106 -21.15 10.28 -15.47
C MET A 106 -21.00 10.40 -17.00
N TYR A 107 -20.18 9.57 -17.65
CA TYR A 107 -20.08 9.55 -19.10
C TYR A 107 -21.41 9.20 -19.78
N GLN A 108 -22.13 8.21 -19.26
CA GLN A 108 -23.47 7.87 -19.77
C GLN A 108 -24.42 9.06 -19.65
N SER A 109 -24.44 9.75 -18.50
CA SER A 109 -25.28 10.94 -18.33
C SER A 109 -24.88 12.10 -19.25
N LEU A 110 -23.58 12.33 -19.46
CA LEU A 110 -23.11 13.37 -20.38
C LEU A 110 -23.48 13.07 -21.83
N ASP A 111 -23.42 11.80 -22.24
CA ASP A 111 -23.84 11.35 -23.57
C ASP A 111 -25.35 11.56 -23.78
N GLU A 112 -26.17 11.19 -22.77
CA GLU A 112 -27.62 11.43 -22.80
C GLU A 112 -27.96 12.92 -22.91
N VAL A 113 -27.28 13.78 -22.14
CA VAL A 113 -27.49 15.24 -22.21
C VAL A 113 -27.04 15.79 -23.56
N SER A 114 -25.92 15.31 -24.11
CA SER A 114 -25.44 15.68 -25.44
C SER A 114 -26.48 15.35 -26.52
N GLN A 115 -27.02 14.13 -26.49
CA GLN A 115 -28.05 13.69 -27.43
C GLN A 115 -29.35 14.48 -27.30
N SER A 116 -29.75 14.81 -26.06
CA SER A 116 -30.91 15.67 -25.77
C SER A 116 -30.72 17.10 -26.28
N ALA A 117 -29.53 17.67 -26.10
CA ALA A 117 -29.17 18.99 -26.63
C ALA A 117 -29.20 19.00 -28.17
N ALA A 118 -28.67 17.97 -28.82
CA ALA A 118 -28.72 17.82 -30.28
C ALA A 118 -30.17 17.76 -30.80
N THR A 119 -31.01 16.94 -30.18
CA THR A 119 -32.44 16.82 -30.54
C THR A 119 -33.19 18.14 -30.31
N SER A 120 -32.88 18.84 -29.22
CA SER A 120 -33.46 20.16 -28.92
C SER A 120 -33.05 21.20 -29.95
N LYS A 121 -31.80 21.17 -30.42
CA LYS A 121 -31.28 22.06 -31.47
C LYS A 121 -32.03 21.87 -32.78
N GLU A 122 -32.29 20.62 -33.19
CA GLU A 122 -33.10 20.32 -34.37
C GLU A 122 -34.53 20.86 -34.23
N THR A 123 -35.13 20.70 -33.06
CA THR A 123 -36.49 21.19 -32.77
C THR A 123 -36.56 22.73 -32.83
N VAL A 124 -35.57 23.42 -32.27
CA VAL A 124 -35.46 24.89 -32.32
C VAL A 124 -35.27 25.37 -33.75
N ALA A 125 -34.42 24.71 -34.54
CA ALA A 125 -34.22 25.04 -35.95
C ALA A 125 -35.52 24.88 -36.77
N ALA A 126 -36.28 23.80 -36.52
CA ALA A 126 -37.58 23.61 -37.16
C ALA A 126 -38.59 24.70 -36.76
N LEU A 127 -38.60 25.12 -35.49
CA LEU A 127 -39.45 26.23 -35.03
C LEU A 127 -39.09 27.55 -35.70
N GLN A 128 -37.79 27.85 -35.87
CA GLN A 128 -37.34 29.07 -36.56
C GLN A 128 -37.87 29.13 -38.00
N VAL A 129 -37.80 28.01 -38.73
CA VAL A 129 -38.36 27.91 -40.09
C VAL A 129 -39.88 28.15 -40.07
N LEU A 130 -40.61 27.47 -39.18
CA LEU A 130 -42.06 27.64 -39.06
C LEU A 130 -42.46 29.09 -38.72
N THR A 131 -41.75 29.76 -37.81
CA THR A 131 -42.02 31.17 -37.50
C THR A 131 -41.76 32.08 -38.69
N SER A 132 -40.70 31.82 -39.48
CA SER A 132 -40.41 32.57 -40.71
C SER A 132 -41.54 32.42 -41.74
N ASP A 133 -42.03 31.19 -41.94
CA ASP A 133 -43.13 30.90 -42.86
C ASP A 133 -44.41 31.61 -42.43
N ILE A 134 -44.74 31.60 -41.14
CA ILE A 134 -45.89 32.31 -40.59
C ILE A 134 -45.76 33.83 -40.79
N THR A 135 -44.59 34.41 -40.53
CA THR A 135 -44.33 35.84 -40.77
C THR A 135 -44.56 36.20 -42.25
N GLN A 136 -44.15 35.35 -43.18
CA GLN A 136 -44.43 35.53 -44.61
C GLN A 136 -45.94 35.50 -44.91
N PHE A 137 -46.69 34.56 -44.31
CA PHE A 137 -48.15 34.51 -44.47
C PHE A 137 -48.85 35.75 -43.89
N ILE A 138 -48.40 36.25 -42.74
CA ILE A 138 -48.95 37.48 -42.14
C ILE A 138 -48.72 38.68 -43.05
N SER A 139 -47.54 38.78 -43.69
CA SER A 139 -47.26 39.82 -44.69
C SER A 139 -48.24 39.76 -45.87
N ILE A 140 -48.57 38.56 -46.35
CA ILE A 140 -49.58 38.37 -47.40
C ILE A 140 -50.97 38.81 -46.92
N ILE A 141 -51.36 38.50 -45.68
CA ILE A 141 -52.65 38.93 -45.12
C ILE A 141 -52.72 40.46 -45.01
N HIS A 142 -51.65 41.12 -44.60
CA HIS A 142 -51.55 42.59 -44.62
C HIS A 142 -51.78 43.14 -46.03
N GLN A 143 -51.09 42.59 -47.03
CA GLN A 143 -51.26 42.99 -48.43
C GLN A 143 -52.69 42.79 -48.94
N ILE A 144 -53.31 41.64 -48.64
CA ILE A 144 -54.69 41.35 -49.03
C ILE A 144 -55.67 42.30 -48.33
N SER A 145 -55.48 42.54 -47.03
CA SER A 145 -56.34 43.44 -46.24
C SER A 145 -56.25 44.88 -46.74
N GLU A 146 -55.05 45.36 -47.06
CA GLU A 146 -54.83 46.70 -47.62
C GLU A 146 -55.43 46.84 -49.03
N GLN A 147 -55.24 45.84 -49.90
CA GLN A 147 -55.88 45.79 -51.22
C GLN A 147 -57.41 45.77 -51.12
N THR A 148 -57.97 44.97 -50.21
CA THR A 148 -59.42 44.86 -50.01
C THR A 148 -59.99 46.16 -49.46
N ASN A 149 -59.27 46.82 -48.55
CA ASN A 149 -59.62 48.13 -48.02
C ASN A 149 -59.63 49.21 -49.13
N LEU A 150 -58.65 49.20 -50.04
CA LEU A 150 -58.60 50.09 -51.20
C LEU A 150 -59.72 49.81 -52.21
N LEU A 151 -60.03 48.54 -52.47
CA LEU A 151 -61.15 48.15 -53.35
C LEU A 151 -62.49 48.59 -52.75
N ALA A 152 -62.69 48.38 -51.45
CA ALA A 152 -63.89 48.81 -50.73
C ALA A 152 -64.03 50.33 -50.73
N LEU A 153 -62.93 51.08 -50.56
CA LEU A 153 -62.92 52.54 -50.68
C LEU A 153 -63.35 52.99 -52.08
N ASN A 154 -62.79 52.39 -53.14
CA ASN A 154 -63.17 52.71 -54.52
C ASN A 154 -64.66 52.40 -54.78
N ALA A 155 -65.17 51.29 -54.24
CA ALA A 155 -66.59 50.92 -54.34
C ALA A 155 -67.50 51.91 -53.58
N ALA A 156 -67.08 52.37 -52.39
CA ALA A 156 -67.81 53.37 -51.61
C ALA A 156 -67.88 54.72 -52.35
N ILE A 157 -66.79 55.14 -53.00
CA ILE A 157 -66.74 56.35 -53.84
C ILE A 157 -67.72 56.23 -55.02
N GLU A 158 -67.73 55.09 -55.72
CA GLU A 158 -68.60 54.91 -56.89
C GLU A 158 -70.08 54.75 -56.47
N ALA A 159 -70.34 54.13 -55.32
CA ALA A 159 -71.68 54.06 -54.74
C ALA A 159 -72.21 55.45 -54.36
N ALA A 160 -71.37 56.33 -53.80
CA ALA A 160 -71.71 57.73 -53.55
C ALA A 160 -71.98 58.50 -54.86
N ARG A 161 -71.23 58.19 -55.91
CA ARG A 161 -71.39 58.80 -57.25
C ARG A 161 -72.70 58.41 -57.93
N ALA A 162 -73.21 57.21 -57.68
CA ALA A 162 -74.50 56.72 -58.19
C ALA A 162 -75.74 57.31 -57.46
N GLY A 163 -75.54 58.11 -56.40
CA GLY A 163 -76.63 58.79 -55.68
C GLY A 163 -77.59 57.83 -54.99
N GLU A 164 -78.91 58.05 -55.12
CA GLU A 164 -79.95 57.22 -54.48
C GLU A 164 -79.91 55.74 -54.93
N HIS A 165 -79.46 55.46 -56.17
CA HIS A 165 -79.36 54.08 -56.68
C HIS A 165 -78.17 53.31 -56.08
N GLY A 166 -77.17 54.00 -55.51
CA GLY A 166 -75.96 53.40 -54.94
C GLY A 166 -76.04 53.12 -53.43
N ARG A 167 -77.13 53.51 -52.75
CA ARG A 167 -77.27 53.44 -51.28
C ARG A 167 -77.00 52.05 -50.69
N GLY A 168 -77.53 50.99 -51.32
CA GLY A 168 -77.30 49.61 -50.87
C GLY A 168 -75.84 49.16 -51.06
N PHE A 169 -75.19 49.59 -52.15
CA PHE A 169 -73.79 49.31 -52.42
C PHE A 169 -72.85 50.07 -51.48
N ALA A 170 -73.21 51.29 -51.06
CA ALA A 170 -72.44 52.07 -50.10
C ALA A 170 -72.34 51.36 -48.74
N VAL A 171 -73.47 50.81 -48.25
CA VAL A 171 -73.49 50.05 -46.99
C VAL A 171 -72.61 48.79 -47.07
N VAL A 172 -72.67 48.06 -48.19
CA VAL A 172 -71.82 46.88 -48.39
C VAL A 172 -70.34 47.27 -48.47
N ALA A 173 -70.02 48.37 -49.17
CA ALA A 173 -68.65 48.84 -49.30
C ALA A 173 -68.05 49.25 -47.94
N ASP A 174 -68.82 49.94 -47.09
CA ASP A 174 -68.39 50.31 -45.73
C ASP A 174 -68.20 49.08 -44.84
N GLU A 175 -69.07 48.07 -44.95
CA GLU A 175 -68.92 46.81 -44.20
C GLU A 175 -67.67 46.03 -44.64
N VAL A 176 -67.40 45.92 -45.96
CA VAL A 176 -66.17 45.29 -46.48
C VAL A 176 -64.93 46.05 -46.02
N ARG A 177 -64.99 47.39 -46.00
CA ARG A 177 -63.89 48.24 -45.51
C ARG A 177 -63.61 47.99 -44.02
N SER A 178 -64.66 47.92 -43.20
CA SER A 178 -64.58 47.58 -41.78
C SER A 178 -63.97 46.19 -41.57
N LEU A 179 -64.41 45.20 -42.35
CA LEU A 179 -63.90 43.83 -42.29
C LEU A 179 -62.41 43.76 -42.65
N ALA A 180 -61.99 44.49 -43.68
CA ALA A 180 -60.59 44.60 -44.09
C ALA A 180 -59.73 45.26 -43.00
N GLY A 181 -60.23 46.30 -42.34
CA GLY A 181 -59.56 46.93 -41.20
C GLY A 181 -59.38 45.96 -40.03
N ARG A 182 -60.43 45.23 -39.66
CA ARG A 182 -60.38 44.21 -38.59
C ARG A 182 -59.43 43.05 -38.93
N ALA A 183 -59.37 42.63 -40.19
CA ALA A 183 -58.43 41.61 -40.64
C ALA A 183 -56.98 42.10 -40.52
N ASN A 184 -56.72 43.37 -40.85
CA ASN A 184 -55.41 43.99 -40.72
C ASN A 184 -54.96 44.13 -39.26
N GLU A 185 -55.86 44.52 -38.36
CA GLU A 185 -55.60 44.58 -36.92
C GLU A 185 -55.29 43.18 -36.35
N ALA A 186 -56.09 42.17 -36.70
CA ALA A 186 -55.85 40.80 -36.28
C ALA A 186 -54.50 40.27 -36.81
N ALA A 187 -54.13 40.57 -38.05
CA ALA A 187 -52.83 40.21 -38.61
C ALA A 187 -51.67 40.85 -37.84
N SER A 188 -51.82 42.11 -37.44
CA SER A 188 -50.84 42.85 -36.63
C SER A 188 -50.67 42.22 -35.23
N GLU A 189 -51.78 41.84 -34.58
CA GLU A 189 -51.73 41.15 -33.29
C GLU A 189 -51.02 39.79 -33.40
N ILE A 190 -51.30 39.01 -34.45
CA ILE A 190 -50.61 37.73 -34.71
C ILE A 190 -49.11 37.98 -34.98
N SER A 191 -48.75 39.03 -35.71
CA SER A 191 -47.34 39.39 -35.96
C SER A 191 -46.58 39.59 -34.65
N GLY A 192 -47.16 40.36 -33.71
CA GLY A 192 -46.55 40.57 -32.39
C GLY A 192 -46.43 39.28 -31.55
N LEU A 193 -47.36 38.33 -31.71
CA LEU A 193 -47.24 37.01 -31.07
C LEU A 193 -46.11 36.19 -31.69
N VAL A 194 -45.97 36.21 -33.02
CA VAL A 194 -44.91 35.48 -33.73
C VAL A 194 -43.52 36.03 -33.40
N GLU A 195 -43.35 37.35 -33.34
CA GLU A 195 -42.09 37.98 -32.89
C GLU A 195 -41.68 37.52 -31.47
N ARG A 196 -42.65 37.36 -30.56
CA ARG A 196 -42.39 36.83 -29.22
C ARG A 196 -41.98 35.36 -29.22
N ILE A 197 -42.55 34.56 -30.12
CA ILE A 197 -42.17 33.15 -30.31
C ILE A 197 -40.76 33.08 -30.89
N GLU A 198 -40.44 33.88 -31.90
CA GLU A 198 -39.11 33.96 -32.50
C GLU A 198 -38.06 34.34 -31.45
N GLY A 199 -38.30 35.41 -30.67
CA GLY A 199 -37.40 35.81 -29.58
C GLY A 199 -37.26 34.76 -28.47
N SER A 200 -38.28 33.94 -28.23
CA SER A 200 -38.19 32.83 -27.28
C SER A 200 -37.43 31.63 -27.85
N THR A 201 -37.57 31.39 -29.15
CA THR A 201 -36.89 30.32 -29.89
C THR A 201 -35.40 30.61 -30.01
N ASN A 202 -35.01 31.85 -30.29
CA ASN A 202 -33.60 32.27 -30.31
C ASN A 202 -32.94 32.10 -28.94
N ARG A 203 -33.60 32.54 -27.87
CA ARG A 203 -33.10 32.32 -26.49
C ARG A 203 -32.97 30.83 -26.14
N ALA A 204 -33.89 29.98 -26.63
CA ALA A 204 -33.78 28.55 -26.46
C ALA A 204 -32.55 27.98 -27.21
N GLY A 205 -32.29 28.46 -28.43
CA GLY A 205 -31.09 28.14 -29.20
C GLY A 205 -29.79 28.49 -28.46
N ASP A 206 -29.69 29.73 -27.96
CA ASP A 206 -28.53 30.19 -27.19
C ASP A 206 -28.29 29.32 -25.95
N ASN A 207 -29.36 28.96 -25.22
CA ASN A 207 -29.27 28.08 -24.05
C ASN A 207 -28.79 26.67 -24.42
N ILE A 208 -29.22 26.12 -25.55
CA ILE A 208 -28.79 24.78 -26.01
C ILE A 208 -27.30 24.80 -26.38
N GLU A 209 -26.82 25.88 -26.99
CA GLU A 209 -25.40 26.04 -27.31
C GLU A 209 -24.54 26.15 -26.04
N LEU A 210 -25.01 26.89 -25.04
CA LEU A 210 -24.38 26.95 -23.72
C LEU A 210 -24.31 25.56 -23.05
N VAL A 211 -25.42 24.81 -23.05
CA VAL A 211 -25.44 23.43 -22.50
C VAL A 211 -24.46 22.53 -23.25
N SER A 212 -24.41 22.62 -24.58
CA SER A 212 -23.48 21.82 -25.39
C SER A 212 -22.02 22.12 -25.05
N SER A 213 -21.68 23.41 -24.83
CA SER A 213 -20.34 23.81 -24.38
C SER A 213 -20.02 23.26 -22.98
N GLN A 214 -20.98 23.33 -22.04
CA GLN A 214 -20.80 22.82 -20.68
C GLN A 214 -20.60 21.31 -20.65
N VAL A 215 -21.33 20.55 -21.48
CA VAL A 215 -21.12 19.10 -21.63
C VAL A 215 -19.74 18.78 -22.17
N ALA A 216 -19.25 19.54 -23.14
CA ALA A 216 -17.90 19.36 -23.69
C ALA A 216 -16.80 19.65 -22.66
N GLU A 217 -16.98 20.66 -21.81
CA GLU A 217 -16.07 20.98 -20.71
C GLU A 217 -16.11 19.89 -19.63
N ALA A 218 -17.30 19.48 -19.21
CA ALA A 218 -17.48 18.40 -18.24
C ALA A 218 -16.87 17.08 -18.72
N SER A 219 -17.01 16.75 -20.02
CA SER A 219 -16.40 15.56 -20.63
C SER A 219 -14.88 15.61 -20.62
N ARG A 220 -14.28 16.81 -20.75
CA ARG A 220 -12.82 16.99 -20.65
C ARG A 220 -12.34 16.80 -19.22
N GLY A 221 -13.02 17.41 -18.25
CA GLY A 221 -12.72 17.21 -16.83
C GLY A 221 -12.86 15.74 -16.41
N ALA A 222 -13.86 15.04 -16.94
CA ALA A 222 -14.01 13.59 -16.75
C ALA A 222 -12.80 12.79 -17.24
N ALA A 223 -12.27 13.16 -18.42
CA ALA A 223 -11.12 12.47 -19.02
C ALA A 223 -9.83 12.69 -18.20
N GLU A 224 -9.64 13.90 -17.67
CA GLU A 224 -8.53 14.21 -16.77
C GLU A 224 -8.61 13.35 -15.48
N ILE A 225 -9.80 13.23 -14.87
CA ILE A 225 -9.99 12.40 -13.68
C ILE A 225 -9.70 10.91 -13.97
N VAL A 226 -10.06 10.40 -15.16
CA VAL A 226 -9.71 9.03 -15.56
C VAL A 226 -8.18 8.85 -15.62
N GLN A 227 -7.45 9.80 -16.21
CA GLN A 227 -5.99 9.76 -16.29
C GLN A 227 -5.33 9.82 -14.91
N ASP A 228 -5.83 10.67 -14.02
CA ASP A 228 -5.35 10.77 -12.63
C ASP A 228 -5.61 9.47 -11.88
N THR A 229 -6.80 8.90 -12.02
CA THR A 229 -7.16 7.61 -11.38
C THR A 229 -6.24 6.49 -11.86
N GLN A 230 -5.92 6.44 -13.15
CA GLN A 230 -4.99 5.44 -13.69
C GLN A 230 -3.56 5.61 -13.14
N SER A 231 -3.11 6.87 -12.97
CA SER A 231 -1.80 7.17 -12.39
C SER A 231 -1.74 6.73 -10.93
N ILE A 232 -2.80 6.94 -10.16
CA ILE A 232 -2.87 6.51 -8.76
C ILE A 232 -2.97 4.99 -8.64
N LEU A 233 -3.66 4.30 -9.55
CA LEU A 233 -3.65 2.84 -9.61
C LEU A 233 -2.24 2.28 -9.85
N SER A 234 -1.46 2.91 -10.73
CA SER A 234 -0.05 2.54 -10.94
C SER A 234 0.78 2.71 -9.67
N LEU A 235 0.61 3.84 -8.96
CA LEU A 235 1.30 4.07 -7.68
C LEU A 235 0.85 3.08 -6.59
N SER A 236 -0.42 2.69 -6.61
CA SER A 236 -0.97 1.69 -5.70
C SER A 236 -0.33 0.32 -5.95
N SER A 237 -0.09 -0.05 -7.21
CA SER A 237 0.65 -1.26 -7.58
C SER A 237 2.09 -1.22 -7.07
N GLU A 238 2.78 -0.09 -7.20
CA GLU A 238 4.14 0.06 -6.65
C GLU A 238 4.14 -0.05 -5.11
N THR A 239 3.08 0.43 -4.46
CA THR A 239 2.91 0.30 -3.00
C THR A 239 2.74 -1.16 -2.58
N VAL A 240 2.02 -1.99 -3.36
CA VAL A 240 1.94 -3.45 -3.13
C VAL A 240 3.35 -4.06 -3.10
N ASP A 241 4.20 -3.69 -4.05
CA ASP A 241 5.57 -4.23 -4.14
C ASP A 241 6.42 -3.83 -2.93
N VAL A 242 6.27 -2.59 -2.45
CA VAL A 242 6.94 -2.12 -1.24
C VAL A 242 6.45 -2.88 -0.02
N ILE A 243 5.14 -3.12 0.10
CA ILE A 243 4.55 -3.90 1.19
C ILE A 243 5.08 -5.34 1.19
N TYR A 244 5.13 -5.94 0.00
CA TYR A 244 5.64 -7.29 -0.19
C TYR A 244 7.12 -7.41 0.23
N LYS A 245 7.99 -6.51 -0.24
CA LYS A 245 9.42 -6.52 0.12
C LYS A 245 9.64 -6.29 1.61
N SER A 246 8.92 -5.31 2.17
CA SER A 246 9.03 -4.97 3.59
C SER A 246 8.55 -6.11 4.49
N THR A 247 7.51 -6.86 4.08
CA THR A 247 7.05 -8.06 4.78
C THR A 247 8.17 -9.09 4.92
N VAL A 248 8.88 -9.37 3.83
CA VAL A 248 9.98 -10.34 3.83
C VAL A 248 11.14 -9.86 4.72
N ASP A 249 11.49 -8.58 4.62
CA ASP A 249 12.58 -8.02 5.43
C ASP A 249 12.26 -7.99 6.93
N ILE A 250 11.02 -7.69 7.30
CA ILE A 250 10.54 -7.76 8.69
C ILE A 250 10.62 -9.20 9.20
N TYR A 251 10.14 -10.17 8.42
CA TYR A 251 10.21 -11.58 8.79
C TYR A 251 11.65 -12.06 9.00
N ALA A 252 12.53 -11.79 8.04
CA ALA A 252 13.96 -12.10 8.10
C ALA A 252 14.62 -11.50 9.35
N SER A 253 14.43 -10.20 9.56
CA SER A 253 15.00 -9.48 10.71
C SER A 253 14.48 -10.03 12.04
N SER A 254 13.20 -10.40 12.07
CA SER A 254 12.56 -10.98 13.24
C SER A 254 13.14 -12.36 13.57
N ALA A 255 13.38 -13.21 12.57
CA ALA A 255 14.00 -14.51 12.76
C ALA A 255 15.45 -14.40 13.28
N VAL A 256 16.24 -13.46 12.74
CA VAL A 256 17.60 -13.18 13.23
C VAL A 256 17.59 -12.71 14.69
N ALA A 257 16.69 -11.76 15.03
CA ALA A 257 16.57 -11.24 16.39
C ALA A 257 16.25 -12.35 17.40
N GLN A 258 15.33 -13.26 17.06
CA GLN A 258 15.02 -14.42 17.90
C GLN A 258 16.22 -15.32 18.11
N TYR A 259 16.87 -15.74 17.02
CA TYR A 259 18.00 -16.65 17.13
C TYR A 259 19.10 -16.03 17.99
N THR A 260 19.40 -14.75 17.76
CA THR A 260 20.42 -14.03 18.53
C THR A 260 20.06 -13.96 20.02
N ASN A 261 18.78 -13.79 20.36
CA ASN A 261 18.30 -13.85 21.74
C ASN A 261 18.57 -15.23 22.34
N MET A 262 18.14 -16.29 21.67
CA MET A 262 18.32 -17.67 22.12
C MET A 262 19.81 -18.05 22.26
N TRP A 263 20.64 -17.66 21.30
CA TRP A 263 22.10 -17.83 21.33
C TRP A 263 22.71 -17.12 22.55
N THR A 264 22.30 -15.88 22.82
CA THR A 264 22.77 -15.07 23.96
C THR A 264 22.38 -15.72 25.29
N THR A 265 21.16 -16.27 25.39
CA THR A 265 20.67 -17.00 26.57
C THR A 265 21.42 -18.32 26.81
N ALA A 266 21.74 -19.08 25.76
CA ALA A 266 22.53 -20.30 25.90
C ALA A 266 23.95 -19.97 26.41
N HIS A 267 24.57 -18.94 25.84
CA HIS A 267 25.92 -18.50 26.23
C HIS A 267 25.98 -17.91 27.64
N SER A 268 24.94 -17.22 28.10
CA SER A 268 24.89 -16.69 29.47
C SER A 268 24.86 -17.81 30.52
N LYS A 269 24.11 -18.90 30.25
CA LYS A 269 24.08 -20.11 31.09
C LYS A 269 25.45 -20.79 31.18
N LEU A 270 26.17 -20.93 30.07
CA LEU A 270 27.51 -21.57 30.04
C LEU A 270 28.54 -20.86 30.93
N ILE A 271 28.50 -19.53 30.96
CA ILE A 271 29.45 -18.75 31.76
C ILE A 271 29.02 -18.60 33.23
N GLY A 272 27.87 -19.17 33.62
CA GLY A 272 27.30 -19.07 34.96
C GLY A 272 26.76 -17.68 35.30
N ALA A 273 26.35 -16.91 34.28
CA ALA A 273 25.68 -15.64 34.50
C ALA A 273 24.18 -15.91 34.69
N GLU A 274 23.62 -15.53 35.85
CA GLU A 274 22.17 -15.42 36.00
C GLU A 274 21.66 -14.38 35.01
N TYR A 275 20.81 -14.82 34.09
CA TYR A 275 20.20 -14.00 33.07
C TYR A 275 18.77 -13.68 33.53
N GLU A 276 18.55 -12.45 33.99
CA GLU A 276 17.26 -11.99 34.54
C GLU A 276 16.22 -11.66 33.47
N HIS A 277 16.62 -11.49 32.21
CA HIS A 277 15.66 -11.21 31.14
C HIS A 277 14.97 -12.49 30.69
N SER A 278 13.66 -12.54 30.96
CA SER A 278 12.73 -13.55 30.46
C SER A 278 13.01 -13.80 28.97
N LEU A 279 13.04 -15.08 28.59
CA LEU A 279 12.89 -15.48 27.19
C LEU A 279 11.80 -14.59 26.59
N LEU A 280 12.07 -13.92 25.47
CA LEU A 280 10.99 -13.49 24.60
C LEU A 280 10.19 -14.77 24.34
N GLU A 281 9.01 -14.89 24.93
CA GLU A 281 8.20 -16.08 24.73
C GLU A 281 7.93 -16.19 23.23
N LEU A 282 8.34 -17.31 22.64
CA LEU A 282 8.20 -17.56 21.19
C LEU A 282 6.79 -17.36 20.63
N LYS A 283 5.78 -17.30 21.49
CA LYS A 283 4.40 -17.00 21.14
C LYS A 283 4.21 -15.68 20.40
N GLU A 284 4.98 -14.64 20.70
CA GLU A 284 4.79 -13.33 20.07
C GLU A 284 5.16 -13.31 18.58
N HIS A 285 5.95 -14.28 18.11
CA HIS A 285 6.49 -14.27 16.74
C HIS A 285 5.65 -15.07 15.75
N GLU A 286 5.11 -16.22 16.19
CA GLU A 286 4.02 -16.88 15.46
C GLU A 286 2.79 -15.96 15.37
N THR A 287 2.59 -15.05 16.34
CA THR A 287 1.54 -14.03 16.24
C THR A 287 1.93 -12.87 15.33
N ILE A 288 3.16 -12.32 15.36
CA ILE A 288 3.57 -11.25 14.42
C ILE A 288 3.58 -11.76 12.97
N PHE A 289 4.23 -12.90 12.69
CA PHE A 289 4.21 -13.50 11.36
C PHE A 289 2.81 -13.98 10.97
N GLY A 290 2.10 -14.63 11.90
CA GLY A 290 0.71 -15.03 11.69
C GLY A 290 -0.23 -13.86 11.43
N GLN A 291 -0.02 -12.69 12.06
CA GLN A 291 -0.77 -11.47 11.80
C GLN A 291 -0.49 -10.94 10.39
N ILE A 292 0.77 -10.87 9.97
CA ILE A 292 1.19 -10.42 8.63
C ILE A 292 0.63 -11.34 7.53
N VAL A 293 0.75 -12.65 7.72
CA VAL A 293 0.26 -13.69 6.80
C VAL A 293 -1.27 -13.77 6.77
N ALA A 294 -1.93 -13.53 7.90
CA ALA A 294 -3.39 -13.52 7.96
C ALA A 294 -4.01 -12.34 7.21
N HIS A 295 -3.38 -11.16 7.26
CA HIS A 295 -3.95 -9.92 6.72
C HIS A 295 -3.85 -9.78 5.20
N HIS A 296 -3.02 -10.58 4.52
CA HIS A 296 -2.79 -10.43 3.08
C HIS A 296 -2.79 -11.74 2.32
N GLU A 297 -3.51 -11.76 1.19
CA GLU A 297 -3.51 -12.89 0.25
C GLU A 297 -2.12 -13.08 -0.38
N GLU A 298 -1.44 -11.98 -0.74
CA GLU A 298 -0.10 -12.01 -1.36
C GLU A 298 0.98 -12.51 -0.40
N THR A 299 0.90 -12.13 0.88
CA THR A 299 1.84 -12.64 1.91
C THR A 299 1.47 -14.05 2.37
N ARG A 300 0.21 -14.47 2.19
CA ARG A 300 -0.20 -15.86 2.38
C ARG A 300 0.49 -16.80 1.40
N GLN A 301 0.68 -16.38 0.16
CA GLN A 301 1.44 -17.15 -0.83
C GLN A 301 2.91 -17.32 -0.42
N LEU A 302 3.51 -16.32 0.24
CA LEU A 302 4.87 -16.41 0.75
C LEU A 302 5.04 -17.54 1.78
N ALA A 303 4.09 -17.65 2.71
CA ALA A 303 4.09 -18.64 3.78
C ALA A 303 3.42 -19.98 3.41
N SER A 304 2.90 -20.08 2.19
CA SER A 304 2.23 -21.28 1.69
C SER A 304 3.23 -22.41 1.36
N VAL A 305 2.71 -23.63 1.20
CA VAL A 305 3.50 -24.79 0.78
C VAL A 305 4.08 -24.55 -0.62
N GLY A 306 5.40 -24.60 -0.74
CA GLY A 306 6.18 -24.22 -1.92
C GLY A 306 6.56 -22.74 -2.00
N GLY A 307 6.10 -21.92 -1.05
CA GLY A 307 6.33 -20.47 -1.01
C GLY A 307 7.76 -20.11 -0.56
N PRO A 308 8.25 -18.90 -0.92
CA PRO A 308 9.58 -18.45 -0.55
C PRO A 308 9.88 -18.51 0.95
N LEU A 309 8.88 -18.44 1.83
CA LEU A 309 9.06 -18.44 3.29
C LEU A 309 8.87 -19.82 3.96
N GLU A 310 8.43 -20.86 3.23
CA GLU A 310 8.22 -22.21 3.80
C GLU A 310 9.53 -22.81 4.34
N TYR A 311 10.59 -22.79 3.52
CA TYR A 311 11.91 -23.31 3.91
C TYR A 311 12.48 -22.59 5.14
N PHE A 312 12.12 -21.32 5.34
CA PHE A 312 12.53 -20.53 6.49
C PHE A 312 11.79 -20.93 7.76
N SER A 313 10.49 -21.21 7.65
CA SER A 313 9.69 -21.72 8.76
C SER A 313 10.23 -23.07 9.27
N ASP A 314 10.58 -23.97 8.35
CA ASP A 314 11.11 -25.30 8.70
C ASP A 314 12.51 -25.24 9.33
N LYS A 315 13.41 -24.42 8.78
CA LYS A 315 14.74 -24.22 9.38
C LYS A 315 14.66 -23.49 10.72
N ALA A 316 13.81 -22.46 10.85
CA ALA A 316 13.58 -21.77 12.11
C ALA A 316 13.06 -22.74 13.19
N ARG A 317 12.12 -23.63 12.85
CA ARG A 317 11.65 -24.71 13.75
C ARG A 317 12.75 -25.68 14.13
N TYR A 318 13.54 -26.14 13.16
CA TYR A 318 14.66 -27.05 13.42
C TYR A 318 15.65 -26.45 14.43
N TYR A 319 16.05 -25.20 14.22
CA TYR A 319 16.99 -24.54 15.12
C TYR A 319 16.36 -24.19 16.47
N HIS A 320 15.08 -23.82 16.50
CA HIS A 320 14.31 -23.66 17.72
C HIS A 320 14.35 -24.93 18.59
N ASP A 321 14.15 -26.11 17.98
CA ASP A 321 14.23 -27.40 18.68
C ASP A 321 15.65 -27.74 19.17
N CYS A 322 16.69 -27.42 18.41
CA CYS A 322 18.08 -27.56 18.85
C CYS A 322 18.38 -26.67 20.07
N LEU A 323 17.93 -25.42 20.02
CA LEU A 323 18.09 -24.44 21.08
C LEU A 323 17.31 -24.79 22.35
N HIS A 324 16.09 -25.30 22.23
CA HIS A 324 15.31 -25.78 23.38
C HIS A 324 16.05 -26.90 24.12
N ARG A 325 16.76 -27.76 23.38
CA ARG A 325 17.60 -28.82 23.96
C ARG A 325 18.81 -28.24 24.69
N VAL A 326 19.50 -27.24 24.13
CA VAL A 326 20.64 -26.57 24.79
C VAL A 326 20.20 -25.78 26.03
N ALA A 327 19.09 -25.05 25.94
CA ALA A 327 18.56 -24.28 27.06
C ALA A 327 18.22 -25.15 28.27
N ASN A 328 17.82 -26.41 28.04
CA ASN A 328 17.47 -27.36 29.08
C ASN A 328 18.66 -28.25 29.54
N ASN A 329 19.71 -28.42 28.71
CA ASN A 329 20.92 -29.21 29.02
C ASN A 329 22.22 -28.43 28.68
N ALA A 330 22.42 -27.27 29.29
CA ALA A 330 23.45 -26.29 28.93
C ALA A 330 24.91 -26.65 29.27
N THR A 331 25.22 -27.90 29.64
CA THR A 331 26.59 -28.34 29.98
C THR A 331 27.31 -29.05 28.84
N ASP A 332 26.63 -29.30 27.72
CA ASP A 332 27.18 -30.05 26.60
C ASP A 332 27.80 -29.09 25.56
N ALA A 333 29.14 -29.05 25.51
CA ALA A 333 29.90 -28.23 24.59
C ALA A 333 29.65 -28.60 23.10
N GLU A 334 29.24 -29.83 22.82
CA GLU A 334 28.93 -30.30 21.46
C GLU A 334 27.61 -29.70 20.95
N LEU A 335 26.62 -29.57 21.84
CA LEU A 335 25.35 -28.89 21.58
C LEU A 335 25.52 -27.38 21.34
N VAL A 336 26.53 -26.75 21.97
CA VAL A 336 26.85 -25.33 21.77
C VAL A 336 27.54 -25.10 20.42
N ALA A 337 28.44 -25.99 20.00
CA ALA A 337 29.06 -25.93 18.68
C ALA A 337 28.03 -26.07 17.55
N GLN A 338 27.06 -26.99 17.69
CA GLN A 338 25.94 -27.12 16.76
C GLN A 338 25.07 -25.84 16.68
N LEU A 339 25.02 -25.08 17.76
CA LEU A 339 24.33 -23.81 17.89
C LEU A 339 25.05 -22.67 17.17
N ASP A 340 26.38 -22.64 17.24
CA ASP A 340 27.19 -21.66 16.52
C ASP A 340 27.13 -21.90 15.00
N ASP A 341 27.26 -23.16 14.58
CA ASP A 341 27.12 -23.54 13.17
C ASP A 341 25.71 -23.24 12.65
N GLY A 342 24.69 -23.55 13.45
CA GLY A 342 23.30 -23.25 13.11
C GLY A 342 23.00 -21.76 12.96
N TYR A 343 23.68 -20.90 13.71
CA TYR A 343 23.53 -19.44 13.59
C TYR A 343 24.06 -18.95 12.26
N GLN A 344 25.25 -19.39 11.89
CA GLN A 344 25.90 -19.01 10.64
C GLN A 344 25.08 -19.48 9.44
N ASP A 345 24.57 -20.71 9.49
CA ASP A 345 23.65 -21.24 8.49
C ASP A 345 22.40 -20.36 8.38
N LEU A 346 21.73 -20.06 9.49
CA LEU A 346 20.50 -19.27 9.48
C LEU A 346 20.72 -17.87 8.89
N VAL A 347 21.78 -17.17 9.32
CA VAL A 347 22.13 -15.85 8.78
C VAL A 347 22.43 -15.92 7.28
N HIS A 348 23.16 -16.94 6.84
CA HIS A 348 23.45 -17.16 5.43
C HIS A 348 22.17 -17.44 4.61
N TYR A 349 21.30 -18.31 5.10
CA TYR A 349 20.04 -18.63 4.45
C TYR A 349 19.10 -17.43 4.39
N ILE A 350 19.02 -16.62 5.44
CA ILE A 350 18.21 -15.41 5.46
C ILE A 350 18.71 -14.41 4.39
N SER A 351 20.04 -14.27 4.23
CA SER A 351 20.61 -13.47 3.14
C SER A 351 20.21 -14.02 1.77
N LEU A 352 20.30 -15.33 1.57
CA LEU A 352 19.88 -15.98 0.32
C LEU A 352 18.38 -15.80 0.05
N ALA A 353 17.54 -15.78 1.09
CA ALA A 353 16.11 -15.47 1.02
C ALA A 353 15.87 -14.10 0.43
N GLN A 354 16.51 -13.09 1.04
CA GLN A 354 16.35 -11.70 0.67
C GLN A 354 16.80 -11.48 -0.77
N ASP A 355 17.90 -12.13 -1.17
CA ASP A 355 18.40 -12.07 -2.55
C ASP A 355 17.48 -12.79 -3.54
N LYS A 356 16.92 -13.95 -3.16
CA LYS A 356 15.99 -14.69 -4.01
C LYS A 356 14.66 -13.96 -4.20
N VAL A 357 14.11 -13.37 -3.13
CA VAL A 357 12.92 -12.53 -3.20
C VAL A 357 13.18 -11.29 -4.05
N LYS A 358 14.36 -10.66 -3.95
CA LYS A 358 14.74 -9.56 -4.85
C LYS A 358 14.86 -10.00 -6.32
N SER A 359 15.36 -11.20 -6.58
CA SER A 359 15.55 -11.79 -7.91
C SER A 359 14.22 -12.16 -8.58
N ASP A 360 13.39 -12.97 -7.91
CA ASP A 360 12.16 -13.53 -8.48
C ASP A 360 11.13 -12.43 -8.80
N TYR A 361 11.19 -11.29 -8.10
CA TYR A 361 10.32 -10.13 -8.33
C TYR A 361 10.85 -9.12 -9.35
N GLN A 362 12.13 -9.17 -9.74
CA GLN A 362 12.63 -8.32 -10.84
C GLN A 362 12.29 -8.88 -12.22
N HIS A 363 11.69 -10.08 -12.31
CA HIS A 363 11.49 -10.82 -13.55
C HIS A 363 10.04 -11.27 -13.81
N GLY A 364 9.10 -10.96 -12.91
CA GLY A 364 7.65 -11.08 -13.12
C GLY A 364 7.03 -9.72 -13.24
#